data_AF-W2QSZ1-F1
#
_entry.id   AF-W2QSZ1-F1
#
_cell.length_a   1.000
_cell.length_b   1.000
_cell.length_c   1.000
_cell.angle_alpha   90.00
_cell.angle_beta   90.00
_cell.angle_gamma   90.00
#
_symmetry.space_group_name_H-M   'P 1'
#
loop_
_entity.id
_entity.type
_entity.pdbx_description
1 polymer ?
#
loop_
_entity_poly.entity_id
_entity_poly.type
_entity_poly.pdbx_seq_one_letter_code
_entity_poly.pdbx_strand_id
1 'polypeptide(L)'
;MGVPSWMDQAAQAQKRRRRMMVAIVTVSGCVPRKRLDWNARNQRLLLEGQFKQCYRMGVHFFEKLFLLIWPMLTCDEVESKQRTGIDPITPQNTLQMTISWLAGSNYHTTGCLGGVSPSVFYDITKDIVRYCFGSPGSVGDSIAIKKWTLSDAILALPPGYYCAGDKAYPLSDSFLVPYN
;
A
#
# COMPACT_ATOMS: atom_id res chain seq x y z
N MET A 1 -10.00 31.73 -18.37
CA MET A 1 -8.84 30.85 -18.57
C MET A 1 -9.36 29.53 -19.12
N GLY A 2 -9.01 29.17 -20.36
CA GLY A 2 -9.49 27.93 -20.99
C GLY A 2 -8.82 26.71 -20.38
N VAL A 3 -9.58 25.63 -20.21
CA VAL A 3 -9.04 24.36 -19.72
C VAL A 3 -8.03 23.83 -20.76
N PRO A 4 -6.80 23.49 -20.36
CA PRO A 4 -5.80 22.93 -21.27
C PRO A 4 -6.31 21.66 -21.95
N SER A 5 -6.13 21.56 -23.27
CA SER A 5 -6.61 20.46 -24.13
C SER A 5 -6.28 19.05 -23.59
N TRP A 6 -5.12 18.88 -22.94
CA TRP A 6 -4.73 17.59 -22.36
C TRP A 6 -5.58 17.15 -21.15
N MET A 7 -6.17 18.10 -20.41
CA MET A 7 -7.07 17.81 -19.28
C MET A 7 -8.44 17.34 -19.77
N ASP A 8 -8.96 17.95 -20.83
CA ASP A 8 -10.19 17.48 -21.49
C ASP A 8 -9.98 16.11 -22.13
N GLN A 9 -8.82 15.86 -22.74
CA GLN A 9 -8.44 14.54 -23.25
C GLN A 9 -8.36 13.50 -22.14
N ALA A 10 -7.81 13.84 -20.97
CA ALA A 10 -7.74 12.94 -19.82
C ALA A 10 -9.13 12.64 -19.22
N ALA A 11 -9.99 13.66 -19.08
CA ALA A 11 -11.36 13.50 -18.62
C ALA A 11 -12.22 12.67 -19.59
N GLN A 12 -12.05 12.90 -20.90
CA GLN A 12 -12.69 12.11 -21.95
C GLN A 12 -12.17 10.67 -21.97
N ALA A 13 -10.87 10.44 -21.78
CA ALA A 13 -10.28 9.11 -21.66
C ALA A 13 -10.81 8.35 -20.42
N GLN A 14 -10.99 9.04 -19.30
CA GLN A 14 -11.57 8.48 -18.08
C GLN A 14 -13.06 8.14 -18.23
N LYS A 15 -13.83 9.02 -18.88
CA LYS A 15 -15.26 8.78 -19.20
C LYS A 15 -15.43 7.63 -20.20
N ARG A 16 -14.50 7.51 -21.16
CA ARG A 16 -14.42 6.38 -22.11
C ARG A 16 -14.03 5.07 -21.41
N ARG A 17 -13.10 5.06 -20.45
CA ARG A 17 -12.77 3.88 -19.63
C ARG A 17 -13.97 3.32 -18.86
N ARG A 18 -14.82 4.18 -18.31
CA ARG A 18 -16.05 3.75 -17.61
C ARG A 18 -17.09 3.11 -18.55
N ARG A 19 -17.13 3.54 -19.81
CA ARG A 19 -18.04 2.98 -20.83
C ARG A 19 -17.48 1.72 -21.49
N MET A 20 -16.15 1.64 -21.67
CA MET A 20 -15.47 0.46 -22.26
C MET A 20 -15.45 -0.78 -21.36
N MET A 21 -15.65 -0.66 -20.03
CA MET A 21 -15.84 -1.83 -19.18
C MET A 21 -17.09 -2.67 -19.56
N VAL A 22 -17.99 -2.12 -20.39
CA VAL A 22 -19.21 -2.79 -20.89
C VAL A 22 -19.02 -3.40 -22.29
N ALA A 23 -17.91 -3.15 -22.99
CA ALA A 23 -17.66 -3.69 -24.32
C ALA A 23 -16.23 -4.23 -24.43
N ILE A 24 -16.08 -5.55 -24.46
CA ILE A 24 -14.79 -6.23 -24.57
C ILE A 24 -14.20 -6.03 -25.98
N VAL A 25 -12.87 -5.86 -26.02
CA VAL A 25 -11.90 -6.17 -27.10
C VAL A 25 -11.19 -4.96 -27.76
N THR A 26 -9.90 -4.85 -27.38
CA THR A 26 -8.67 -4.35 -28.05
C THR A 26 -8.70 -3.08 -28.91
N VAL A 27 -8.02 -2.02 -28.44
CA VAL A 27 -7.20 -1.16 -29.30
C VAL A 27 -6.01 -0.57 -28.55
N SER A 28 -4.86 -0.68 -29.21
CA SER A 28 -3.51 -0.29 -28.85
C SER A 28 -3.42 1.17 -28.38
N GLY A 29 -2.77 1.39 -27.23
CA GLY A 29 -2.60 2.71 -26.63
C GLY A 29 -2.62 2.73 -25.09
N CYS A 30 -2.45 1.59 -24.43
CA CYS A 30 -2.14 1.59 -23.00
C CYS A 30 -0.73 2.16 -22.82
N VAL A 31 -0.59 3.39 -22.30
CA VAL A 31 0.70 3.85 -21.78
C VAL A 31 1.07 2.86 -20.67
N PRO A 32 2.11 2.03 -20.85
CA PRO A 32 2.48 1.05 -19.85
C PRO A 32 2.91 1.80 -18.60
N ARG A 33 2.44 1.37 -17.43
CA ARG A 33 2.92 1.94 -16.18
C ARG A 33 4.36 1.47 -15.98
N LYS A 34 5.30 2.41 -16.03
CA LYS A 34 6.71 2.15 -15.76
C LYS A 34 6.87 1.76 -14.30
N ARG A 35 7.51 0.61 -14.04
CA ARG A 35 7.87 0.19 -12.68
C ARG A 35 8.99 1.06 -12.15
N LEU A 36 9.02 1.22 -10.83
CA LEU A 36 10.14 1.86 -10.16
C LEU A 36 11.38 0.99 -10.29
N ASP A 37 12.49 1.60 -10.71
CA ASP A 37 13.81 1.02 -10.52
C ASP A 37 14.23 1.23 -9.07
N TRP A 38 14.11 0.17 -8.27
CA TRP A 38 14.47 0.18 -6.86
C TRP A 38 15.95 0.52 -6.66
N ASN A 39 16.86 -0.01 -7.49
CA ASN A 39 18.29 0.18 -7.29
C ASN A 39 18.68 1.63 -7.53
N ALA A 40 18.20 2.22 -8.63
CA ALA A 40 18.42 3.63 -8.92
C ALA A 40 17.84 4.55 -7.83
N ARG A 41 16.63 4.24 -7.32
CA ARG A 41 16.03 5.01 -6.23
C ARG A 41 16.77 4.83 -4.91
N ASN A 42 17.14 3.60 -4.56
CA ASN A 42 17.83 3.29 -3.31
C ASN A 42 19.18 4.03 -3.28
N GLN A 43 19.96 3.94 -4.36
CA GLN A 43 21.22 4.65 -4.50
C GLN A 43 21.03 6.17 -4.35
N ARG A 44 20.01 6.73 -4.99
CA ARG A 44 19.67 8.16 -4.85
C ARG A 44 19.33 8.55 -3.41
N LEU A 45 18.49 7.78 -2.73
CA LEU A 45 18.09 8.05 -1.34
C LEU A 45 19.24 7.92 -0.35
N LEU A 46 20.20 7.03 -0.62
CA LEU A 46 21.43 6.90 0.16
C LEU A 46 22.34 8.10 -0.04
N LEU A 47 22.54 8.55 -1.29
CA LEU A 47 23.34 9.73 -1.61
C LEU A 47 22.73 11.03 -1.05
N GLU A 48 21.41 11.17 -1.10
CA GLU A 48 20.68 12.33 -0.58
C GLU A 48 20.47 12.29 0.94
N GLY A 49 20.84 11.18 1.62
CA GLY A 49 20.63 11.00 3.07
C GLY A 49 19.15 10.90 3.49
N GLN A 50 18.24 10.70 2.53
CA GLN A 50 16.79 10.75 2.75
C GLN A 50 16.17 9.38 3.09
N PHE A 51 16.94 8.29 2.99
CA PHE A 51 16.42 6.93 3.21
C PHE A 51 15.66 6.80 4.55
N LYS A 52 16.25 7.28 5.64
CA LYS A 52 15.63 7.23 6.98
C LYS A 52 14.36 8.08 7.07
N GLN A 53 14.27 9.18 6.32
CA GLN A 53 13.09 10.03 6.30
C GLN A 53 11.95 9.38 5.51
N CYS A 54 12.26 8.74 4.37
CA CYS A 54 11.27 8.07 3.53
C CYS A 54 10.70 6.79 4.14
N TYR A 55 11.51 6.03 4.89
CA TYR A 55 11.13 4.71 5.38
C TYR A 55 11.09 4.59 6.91
N ARG A 56 11.43 5.67 7.64
CA ARG A 56 11.56 5.71 9.12
C ARG A 56 12.53 4.66 9.70
N MET A 57 13.37 4.07 8.86
CA MET A 57 14.33 3.03 9.23
C MET A 57 15.62 3.15 8.40
N GLY A 58 16.72 2.61 8.91
CA GLY A 58 17.98 2.54 8.16
C GLY A 58 17.95 1.46 7.07
N VAL A 59 18.79 1.60 6.04
CA VAL A 59 18.86 0.66 4.91
C VAL A 59 19.15 -0.78 5.35
N HIS A 60 20.04 -0.95 6.33
CA HIS A 60 20.35 -2.27 6.90
C HIS A 60 19.13 -2.95 7.55
N PHE A 61 18.26 -2.18 8.20
CA PHE A 61 17.02 -2.74 8.77
C PHE A 61 16.00 -3.05 7.67
N PHE A 62 15.95 -2.24 6.62
CA PHE A 62 15.11 -2.48 5.45
C PHE A 62 15.51 -3.80 4.76
N GLU A 63 16.80 -4.03 4.56
CA GLU A 63 17.32 -5.28 3.97
C GLU A 63 17.04 -6.49 4.85
N LYS A 64 17.20 -6.38 6.17
CA LYS A 64 16.80 -7.46 7.09
C LYS A 64 15.31 -7.77 7.00
N LEU A 65 14.48 -6.73 6.99
CA LEU A 65 13.03 -6.89 6.84
C LEU A 65 12.66 -7.51 5.49
N PHE A 66 13.36 -7.10 4.44
CA PHE A 66 13.21 -7.67 3.11
C PHE A 66 13.50 -9.16 3.08
N LEU A 67 14.61 -9.62 3.69
CA LEU A 67 14.94 -11.04 3.78
C LEU A 67 13.90 -11.85 4.56
N LEU A 68 13.26 -11.25 5.57
CA LEU A 68 12.21 -11.91 6.35
C LEU A 68 10.89 -12.08 5.57
N ILE A 69 10.59 -11.15 4.66
CA ILE A 69 9.34 -11.14 3.88
C ILE A 69 9.55 -11.75 2.48
N TRP A 70 10.80 -11.87 2.02
CA TRP A 70 11.18 -12.42 0.71
C TRP A 70 10.47 -13.73 0.33
N PRO A 71 10.36 -14.75 1.22
CA PRO A 71 9.71 -16.02 0.87
C PRO A 71 8.21 -15.89 0.51
N MET A 72 7.57 -14.78 0.91
CA MET A 72 6.17 -14.50 0.65
C MET A 72 5.97 -13.61 -0.59
N LEU A 73 7.01 -12.92 -1.02
CA LEU A 73 6.99 -11.99 -2.16
C LEU A 73 7.44 -12.62 -3.47
N THR A 74 7.93 -13.86 -3.45
CA THR A 74 8.21 -14.66 -4.63
C THR A 74 6.91 -14.96 -5.39
N CYS A 75 6.54 -14.05 -6.29
CA CYS A 75 5.60 -14.36 -7.36
C CYS A 75 6.36 -14.99 -8.53
N ASP A 76 5.79 -16.02 -9.14
CA ASP A 76 6.28 -16.57 -10.41
C ASP A 76 6.24 -15.49 -11.49
N GLU A 77 7.41 -14.92 -11.79
CA GLU A 77 7.59 -13.83 -12.75
C GLU A 77 7.08 -14.20 -14.15
N VAL A 78 7.18 -15.49 -14.48
CA VAL A 78 6.74 -16.08 -15.75
C VAL A 78 5.21 -16.03 -15.88
N GLU A 79 4.46 -16.45 -14.86
CA GLU A 79 2.99 -16.39 -14.89
C GLU A 79 2.48 -14.95 -14.87
N SER A 80 3.13 -14.08 -14.09
CA SER A 80 2.74 -12.67 -13.95
C SER A 80 2.84 -11.90 -15.27
N LYS A 81 3.96 -12.11 -15.98
CA LYS A 81 4.23 -11.49 -17.29
C LYS A 81 3.28 -12.02 -18.37
N GLN A 82 2.98 -13.33 -18.35
CA GLN A 82 2.03 -13.95 -19.27
C GLN A 82 0.59 -13.47 -19.07
N ARG A 83 0.17 -13.19 -17.82
CA ARG A 83 -1.20 -12.71 -17.52
C ARG A 83 -1.43 -11.23 -17.81
N THR A 84 -0.43 -10.37 -17.61
CA THR A 84 -0.64 -8.91 -17.60
C THR A 84 0.08 -8.15 -18.71
N GLY A 85 1.10 -8.74 -19.34
CA GLY A 85 1.93 -8.07 -20.34
C GLY A 85 2.75 -6.88 -19.79
N ILE A 86 2.80 -6.70 -18.47
CA ILE A 86 3.56 -5.66 -17.77
C ILE A 86 4.64 -6.35 -16.95
N ASP A 87 5.78 -5.68 -16.74
CA ASP A 87 6.83 -6.19 -15.86
C ASP A 87 6.28 -6.52 -14.47
N PRO A 88 6.67 -7.67 -13.89
CA PRO A 88 6.22 -8.10 -12.58
C PRO A 88 6.60 -7.07 -11.52
N ILE A 89 5.80 -7.00 -10.46
CA ILE A 89 6.10 -6.13 -9.33
C ILE A 89 7.21 -6.81 -8.55
N THR A 90 8.39 -6.19 -8.51
CA THR A 90 9.51 -6.74 -7.76
C THR A 90 9.19 -6.78 -6.27
N PRO A 91 9.66 -7.81 -5.53
CA PRO A 91 9.54 -7.88 -4.07
C PRO A 91 9.97 -6.58 -3.37
N GLN A 92 11.02 -5.93 -3.88
CA GLN A 92 11.55 -4.67 -3.34
C GLN A 92 10.56 -3.52 -3.53
N ASN A 93 9.92 -3.41 -4.70
CA ASN A 93 8.90 -2.39 -4.95
C ASN A 93 7.69 -2.59 -4.05
N THR A 94 7.28 -3.84 -3.87
CA THR A 94 6.21 -4.20 -2.93
C THR A 94 6.54 -3.73 -1.51
N LEU A 95 7.71 -4.08 -0.98
CA LEU A 95 8.10 -3.68 0.37
C LEU A 95 8.26 -2.16 0.51
N GLN A 96 8.90 -1.52 -0.47
CA GLN A 96 9.10 -0.08 -0.54
C GLN A 96 7.77 0.68 -0.50
N MET A 97 6.78 0.24 -1.26
CA MET A 97 5.46 0.89 -1.29
C MET A 97 4.76 0.80 0.07
N THR A 98 4.75 -0.40 0.66
CA THR A 98 4.10 -0.64 1.95
C THR A 98 4.77 0.17 3.06
N ILE A 99 6.09 0.15 3.16
CA ILE A 99 6.81 0.89 4.20
C ILE A 99 6.67 2.40 3.99
N SER A 100 6.74 2.90 2.75
CA SER A 100 6.49 4.33 2.48
C SER A 100 5.10 4.76 2.96
N TRP A 101 4.07 3.93 2.75
CA TRP A 101 2.72 4.22 3.22
C TRP A 101 2.60 4.17 4.75
N LEU A 102 3.16 3.14 5.39
CA LEU A 102 3.22 3.04 6.86
C LEU A 102 4.01 4.19 7.49
N ALA A 103 5.00 4.74 6.77
CA ALA A 103 5.74 5.93 7.16
C ALA A 103 4.92 7.24 7.01
N GLY A 104 3.68 7.17 6.54
CA GLY A 104 2.76 8.30 6.39
C GLY A 104 2.74 8.93 5.00
N SER A 105 3.29 8.28 3.98
CA SER A 105 3.22 8.78 2.60
C SER A 105 1.82 8.64 2.00
N ASN A 106 1.48 9.49 1.02
CA ASN A 106 0.21 9.42 0.32
C ASN A 106 0.15 8.17 -0.57
N TYR A 107 -0.84 7.29 -0.33
CA TYR A 107 -1.05 6.06 -1.09
C TYR A 107 -1.16 6.28 -2.61
N HIS A 108 -1.75 7.41 -3.05
CA HIS A 108 -1.82 7.75 -4.47
C HIS A 108 -0.42 7.99 -5.05
N THR A 109 0.40 8.78 -4.37
CA THR A 109 1.74 9.12 -4.82
C THR A 109 2.66 7.90 -4.77
N THR A 110 2.59 7.13 -3.70
CA THR A 110 3.40 5.92 -3.51
C THR A 110 3.04 4.83 -4.53
N GLY A 111 1.75 4.60 -4.78
CA GLY A 111 1.29 3.64 -5.78
C GLY A 111 1.62 4.06 -7.21
N CYS A 112 1.49 5.35 -7.53
CA CYS A 112 1.93 5.90 -8.82
C CYS A 112 3.44 5.72 -9.04
N LEU A 113 4.24 5.95 -8.00
CA LEU A 113 5.69 5.78 -8.05
C LEU A 113 6.09 4.32 -8.28
N GLY A 114 5.40 3.37 -7.64
CA GLY A 114 5.57 1.93 -7.90
C GLY A 114 4.97 1.43 -9.23
N GLY A 115 4.23 2.28 -9.94
CA GLY A 115 3.56 1.94 -11.20
C GLY A 115 2.34 1.02 -11.04
N VAL A 116 1.74 0.92 -9.86
CA VAL A 116 0.62 0.00 -9.57
C VAL A 116 -0.74 0.69 -9.63
N SER A 117 -1.85 -0.06 -9.72
CA SER A 117 -3.18 0.51 -9.51
C SER A 117 -3.48 0.66 -8.02
N PRO A 118 -4.43 1.52 -7.64
CA PRO A 118 -4.90 1.60 -6.26
C PRO A 118 -5.33 0.24 -5.72
N SER A 119 -6.02 -0.58 -6.52
CA SER A 119 -6.42 -1.94 -6.12
C SER A 119 -5.21 -2.81 -5.74
N VAL A 120 -4.25 -2.94 -6.65
CA VAL A 120 -3.04 -3.74 -6.46
C VAL A 120 -2.19 -3.22 -5.30
N PHE A 121 -2.14 -1.91 -5.10
CA PHE A 121 -1.48 -1.31 -3.95
C PHE A 121 -2.11 -1.77 -2.63
N TYR A 122 -3.44 -1.75 -2.54
CA TYR A 122 -4.14 -2.21 -1.33
C TYR A 122 -4.00 -3.71 -1.12
N ASP A 123 -4.04 -4.52 -2.17
CA ASP A 123 -3.86 -5.97 -2.08
C ASP A 123 -2.47 -6.30 -1.53
N ILE A 124 -1.43 -5.71 -2.11
CA ILE A 124 -0.03 -5.83 -1.65
C ILE A 124 0.14 -5.41 -0.19
N THR A 125 -0.44 -4.26 0.16
CA THR A 125 -0.32 -3.70 1.51
C THR A 125 -1.01 -4.62 2.53
N LYS A 126 -2.19 -5.13 2.20
CA LYS A 126 -2.93 -6.08 3.04
C LYS A 126 -2.16 -7.36 3.23
N ASP A 127 -1.56 -7.90 2.19
CA ASP A 127 -0.78 -9.14 2.22
C ASP A 127 0.43 -9.00 3.15
N ILE A 128 1.20 -7.90 3.05
CA ILE A 128 2.34 -7.66 3.95
C ILE A 128 1.88 -7.43 5.39
N VAL A 129 0.86 -6.59 5.62
CA VAL A 129 0.35 -6.32 6.97
C VAL A 129 -0.18 -7.61 7.61
N ARG A 130 -0.89 -8.43 6.83
CA ARG A 130 -1.37 -9.74 7.29
C ARG A 130 -0.22 -10.67 7.67
N TYR A 131 0.85 -10.70 6.88
CA TYR A 131 2.01 -11.51 7.19
C TYR A 131 2.74 -11.02 8.45
N CYS A 132 3.01 -9.71 8.54
CA CYS A 132 3.76 -9.13 9.65
C CYS A 132 3.00 -9.14 10.98
N PHE A 133 1.68 -8.94 10.96
CA PHE A 133 0.87 -8.75 12.17
C PHE A 133 -0.18 -9.85 12.37
N GLY A 134 -0.26 -10.82 11.47
CA GLY A 134 -1.34 -11.81 11.43
C GLY A 134 -2.71 -11.24 11.02
N SER A 135 -2.85 -9.91 10.90
CA SER A 135 -4.15 -9.26 10.81
C SER A 135 -4.85 -9.46 9.45
N PRO A 136 -6.08 -10.00 9.41
CA PRO A 136 -6.83 -10.14 8.18
C PRO A 136 -7.46 -8.79 7.82
N GLY A 137 -6.93 -8.12 6.80
CA GLY A 137 -7.49 -6.86 6.25
C GLY A 137 -8.88 -6.97 5.60
N SER A 138 -9.62 -8.04 5.91
CA SER A 138 -10.99 -8.33 5.44
C SER A 138 -12.00 -8.42 6.59
N VAL A 139 -11.58 -8.11 7.81
CA VAL A 139 -12.41 -8.22 9.00
C VAL A 139 -12.55 -6.84 9.62
N GLY A 140 -13.76 -6.45 9.99
CA GLY A 140 -14.02 -5.13 10.60
C GLY A 140 -13.15 -4.91 11.84
N ASP A 141 -12.79 -3.64 12.09
CA ASP A 141 -11.81 -3.26 13.10
C ASP A 141 -12.16 -3.74 14.52
N SER A 142 -13.46 -3.83 14.86
CA SER A 142 -13.96 -4.42 16.11
C SER A 142 -13.68 -5.91 16.29
N ILE A 143 -13.54 -6.67 15.20
CA ILE A 143 -13.19 -8.09 15.26
C ILE A 143 -11.67 -8.25 15.17
N ALA A 144 -10.99 -7.38 14.42
CA ALA A 144 -9.54 -7.33 14.40
C ALA A 144 -9.00 -7.03 15.80
N ILE A 145 -9.53 -6.04 16.51
CA ILE A 145 -9.06 -5.73 17.86
C ILE A 145 -9.19 -6.94 18.79
N LYS A 146 -10.34 -7.65 18.79
CA LYS A 146 -10.58 -8.81 19.67
C LYS A 146 -9.70 -10.03 19.37
N LYS A 147 -9.16 -10.13 18.16
CA LYS A 147 -8.50 -11.35 17.67
C LYS A 147 -6.97 -11.26 17.74
N TRP A 148 -6.40 -10.08 17.93
CA TRP A 148 -4.96 -9.85 17.78
C TRP A 148 -4.34 -9.18 19.01
N THR A 149 -3.02 -9.36 19.15
CA THR A 149 -2.18 -8.93 20.29
C THR A 149 -2.24 -7.44 20.63
N LEU A 150 -2.76 -6.61 19.73
CA LEU A 150 -3.05 -5.20 20.01
C LEU A 150 -4.15 -5.05 21.09
N SER A 151 -5.10 -5.98 21.18
CA SER A 151 -6.11 -6.00 22.27
C SER A 151 -5.44 -6.10 23.63
N ASP A 152 -4.49 -7.04 23.76
CA ASP A 152 -3.86 -7.34 25.04
C ASP A 152 -3.05 -6.13 25.52
N ALA A 153 -2.38 -5.45 24.60
CA ALA A 153 -1.63 -4.23 24.89
C ALA A 153 -2.55 -3.05 25.29
N ILE A 154 -3.72 -2.91 24.65
CA ILE A 154 -4.71 -1.86 24.97
C ILE A 154 -5.40 -2.15 26.30
N LEU A 155 -5.74 -3.41 26.58
CA LEU A 155 -6.37 -3.82 27.84
C LEU A 155 -5.38 -3.80 29.02
N ALA A 156 -4.07 -3.91 28.75
CA ALA A 156 -3.02 -3.79 29.75
C ALA A 156 -2.59 -2.34 30.03
N LEU A 157 -3.29 -1.34 29.50
CA LEU A 157 -2.99 0.06 29.79
C LEU A 157 -3.13 0.34 31.31
N PRO A 158 -2.20 1.10 31.92
CA PRO A 158 -2.31 1.46 33.31
C PRO A 158 -3.60 2.26 33.58
N PRO A 159 -4.18 2.17 34.79
CA PRO A 159 -5.35 2.96 35.16
C PRO A 159 -5.13 4.45 34.89
N GLY A 160 -6.06 5.08 34.16
CA GLY A 160 -5.99 6.50 33.76
C GLY A 160 -5.47 6.75 32.33
N TYR A 161 -5.05 5.72 31.60
CA TYR A 161 -4.74 5.81 30.17
C TYR A 161 -5.87 5.24 29.32
N TYR A 162 -6.22 5.93 28.24
CA TYR A 162 -7.30 5.55 27.33
C TYR A 162 -6.83 5.65 25.88
N CYS A 163 -7.26 4.72 25.03
CA CYS A 163 -7.14 4.83 23.58
C CYS A 163 -8.43 5.41 22.99
N ALA A 164 -8.32 6.44 22.14
CA ALA A 164 -9.45 6.95 21.38
C ALA A 164 -9.47 6.27 20.01
N GLY A 165 -10.56 5.58 19.68
CA GLY A 165 -10.79 5.00 18.36
C GLY A 165 -12.03 5.57 17.69
N ASP A 166 -12.21 5.25 16.42
CA ASP A 166 -13.41 5.64 15.68
C ASP A 166 -14.62 4.74 16.05
N LYS A 167 -15.77 5.01 15.42
CA LYS A 167 -17.02 4.28 15.68
C LYS A 167 -16.99 2.79 15.30
N ALA A 168 -15.95 2.32 14.62
CA ALA A 168 -15.83 0.91 14.27
C ALA A 168 -15.46 0.05 15.49
N TYR A 169 -15.08 0.65 16.62
CA TYR A 169 -14.67 -0.04 17.84
C TYR A 169 -15.75 -0.03 18.93
N PRO A 170 -15.84 -1.08 19.76
CA PRO A 170 -16.71 -1.11 20.94
C PRO A 170 -16.12 -0.26 22.07
N LEU A 171 -16.99 0.49 22.77
CA LEU A 171 -16.63 1.24 23.98
C LEU A 171 -16.16 0.28 25.08
N SER A 172 -15.08 0.62 25.78
CA SER A 172 -14.59 -0.11 26.96
C SER A 172 -13.90 0.82 27.96
N ASP A 173 -13.58 0.31 29.15
CA ASP A 173 -12.92 1.08 30.22
C ASP A 173 -11.56 1.67 29.81
N SER A 174 -10.91 1.10 28.78
CA SER A 174 -9.63 1.57 28.25
C SER A 174 -9.76 2.14 26.82
N PHE A 175 -10.97 2.14 26.24
CA PHE A 175 -11.21 2.50 24.84
C PHE A 175 -12.41 3.43 24.68
N LEU A 176 -12.11 4.70 24.39
CA LEU A 176 -13.10 5.76 24.17
C LEU A 176 -13.49 5.84 22.69
N VAL A 177 -14.79 5.96 22.43
CA VAL A 177 -15.35 6.11 21.09
C VAL A 177 -16.16 7.39 21.06
N PRO A 178 -15.95 8.30 20.09
CA PRO A 178 -16.69 9.55 20.02
C PRO A 178 -18.18 9.29 19.78
N TYR A 179 -19.01 9.89 20.63
CA TYR A 179 -20.48 9.93 20.48
C TYR A 179 -20.80 10.83 19.27
N ASN A 180 -21.67 10.39 18.34
CA ASN A 180 -22.40 11.37 17.50
C ASN A 180 -23.78 11.54 18.11
#